data_AF-A0A6P6EV52-F1
#
_entry.id   AF-A0A6P6EV52-F1
#
_cell.length_a   1.000
_cell.length_b   1.000
_cell.length_c   1.000
_cell.angle_alpha   90.00
_cell.angle_beta   90.00
_cell.angle_gamma   90.00
#
_symmetry.space_group_name_H-M   'P 1'
#
loop_
_entity.id
_entity.type
_entity.pdbx_description
1 polymer ?
#
loop_
_entity_poly.entity_id
_entity_poly.type
_entity_poly.pdbx_seq_one_letter_code
_entity_poly.pdbx_strand_id
1 'polypeptide(L)'
;MALWGRFSGKGTTLKDQYNADLVIFLANLQSFQDQILRREEFIREIRQDLEVFRRCTKADIFELKIKAQDSSNPWVLSFLLSSPRFIGATVEFNVLLAFDVLGHRSIPAAKQPDPKIYIKLIEECTSQQTEGEFSSCFIELQKDFVKRRPAKVKRLIRLVKRWYQLCKEKLGSPLPLQYALELLTIYAWESRSGRSHFNMAQGFKTVLELIMGYQQLSSYWMEYYDFANPKIRDYLISQLRKPRPVILDPADPTGNLGGSDPERWRRLAQEAEAWLSYLCVPGENSSHLESWKCSR
;
A
#
# COMPACT_ATOMS: atom_id res chain seq x y z
N MET A 1 11.75 -20.93 15.90
CA MET A 1 11.22 -20.61 14.57
C MET A 1 12.21 -19.70 13.85
N ALA A 2 12.57 -19.98 12.60
CA ALA A 2 13.37 -19.03 11.81
C ALA A 2 12.43 -17.96 11.26
N LEU A 3 12.44 -16.80 11.90
CA LEU A 3 11.67 -15.63 11.52
C LEU A 3 12.62 -14.52 11.12
N TRP A 4 12.31 -13.83 10.03
CA TRP A 4 12.97 -12.58 9.71
C TRP A 4 11.92 -11.54 9.32
N GLY A 5 12.11 -10.33 9.82
CA GLY A 5 11.17 -9.23 9.66
C GLY A 5 11.67 -8.19 8.67
N ARG A 6 10.76 -7.60 7.91
CA ARG A 6 11.03 -6.43 7.08
C ARG A 6 9.98 -5.36 7.32
N PHE A 7 10.42 -4.12 7.46
CA PHE A 7 9.51 -2.98 7.48
C PHE A 7 8.89 -2.77 6.10
N SER A 8 7.59 -2.53 6.06
CA SER A 8 6.81 -2.18 4.86
C SER A 8 7.16 -0.80 4.28
N GLY A 9 7.88 0.04 5.05
CA GLY A 9 8.19 1.42 4.68
C GLY A 9 8.77 1.59 3.27
N LYS A 10 8.01 2.30 2.42
CA LYS A 10 8.34 2.57 1.00
C LYS A 10 9.16 3.86 0.79
N GLY A 11 9.63 4.48 1.87
CA GLY A 11 10.35 5.76 1.82
C GLY A 11 9.44 6.98 1.63
N THR A 12 8.14 6.85 1.96
CA THR A 12 7.10 7.89 1.85
C THR A 12 6.43 8.18 3.19
N THR A 13 7.11 7.88 4.31
CA THR A 13 6.61 8.10 5.67
C THR A 13 6.37 9.59 5.95
N LEU A 14 5.27 9.91 6.64
CA LEU A 14 4.96 11.24 7.14
C LEU A 14 5.62 11.45 8.51
N LYS A 15 6.05 12.68 8.81
CA LYS A 15 6.78 13.00 10.05
C LYS A 15 5.97 12.71 11.32
N ASP A 16 4.64 12.85 11.24
CA ASP A 16 3.73 12.74 12.40
C ASP A 16 2.93 11.43 12.40
N GLN A 17 3.27 10.48 11.50
CA GLN A 17 2.59 9.20 11.41
C GLN A 17 3.47 8.13 12.06
N TYR A 18 3.17 7.79 13.30
CA TYR A 18 3.90 6.80 14.08
C TYR A 18 3.35 5.39 13.86
N ASN A 19 3.03 5.01 12.62
CA ASN A 19 2.55 3.67 12.31
C ASN A 19 3.56 2.96 11.40
N ALA A 20 3.90 1.72 11.72
CA ALA A 20 4.84 0.90 10.97
C ALA A 20 4.29 -0.52 10.77
N ASP A 21 4.17 -0.95 9.52
CA ASP A 21 3.83 -2.35 9.26
C ASP A 21 5.12 -3.18 9.19
N LEU A 22 5.17 -4.24 10.00
CA LEU A 22 6.24 -5.22 10.09
C LEU A 22 5.77 -6.50 9.40
N VAL A 23 6.37 -6.81 8.25
CA VAL A 23 6.11 -8.07 7.56
C VAL A 23 7.09 -9.12 8.09
N ILE A 24 6.56 -10.19 8.67
CA ILE A 24 7.33 -11.32 9.18
C ILE A 24 7.20 -12.47 8.18
N PHE A 25 8.33 -12.84 7.59
CA PHE A 25 8.42 -13.95 6.66
C PHE A 25 8.62 -15.26 7.43
N LEU A 26 7.72 -16.20 7.17
CA LEU A 26 7.67 -17.49 7.84
C LEU A 26 8.45 -18.53 7.02
N ALA A 27 9.64 -18.91 7.47
CA ALA A 27 10.52 -19.83 6.73
C ALA A 27 9.94 -21.26 6.57
N ASN A 28 8.92 -21.62 7.35
CA ASN A 28 8.34 -22.96 7.39
C ASN A 28 7.09 -23.11 6.52
N LEU A 29 6.69 -22.08 5.78
CA LEU A 29 5.56 -22.16 4.84
C LEU A 29 6.05 -22.68 3.48
N GLN A 30 5.27 -23.56 2.86
CA GLN A 30 5.58 -24.15 1.55
C GLN A 30 4.64 -23.62 0.44
N SER A 31 3.52 -23.01 0.83
CA SER A 31 2.49 -22.51 -0.06
C SER A 31 1.82 -21.24 0.47
N PHE A 32 1.08 -20.55 -0.42
CA PHE A 32 0.16 -19.47 -0.03
C PHE A 32 -0.93 -19.96 0.93
N GLN A 33 -1.45 -21.17 0.71
CA GLN A 33 -2.46 -21.78 1.56
C GLN A 33 -1.98 -21.98 3.00
N ASP A 34 -0.72 -22.39 3.20
CA ASP A 34 -0.15 -22.57 4.54
C ASP A 34 -0.16 -21.27 5.34
N GLN A 35 0.01 -20.11 4.68
CA GLN A 35 -0.11 -18.81 5.34
C GLN A 35 -1.49 -18.63 5.95
N ILE A 36 -2.56 -19.00 5.23
CA ILE A 36 -3.93 -18.87 5.74
C ILE A 36 -4.20 -19.88 6.85
N LEU A 37 -3.80 -21.14 6.65
CA LEU A 37 -4.10 -22.23 7.58
C LEU A 37 -3.38 -22.08 8.92
N ARG A 38 -2.15 -21.53 8.90
CA ARG A 38 -1.29 -21.46 10.08
C ARG A 38 -1.16 -20.06 10.67
N ARG A 39 -1.76 -19.03 10.07
CA ARG A 39 -1.65 -17.64 10.58
C ARG A 39 -2.03 -17.52 12.05
N GLU A 40 -3.06 -18.24 12.50
CA GLU A 40 -3.51 -18.18 13.89
C GLU A 40 -2.45 -18.74 14.86
N GLU A 41 -1.86 -19.88 14.52
CA GLU A 41 -0.73 -20.50 15.25
C GLU A 41 0.40 -19.47 15.41
N PHE A 42 0.85 -18.88 14.31
CA PHE A 42 1.96 -17.92 14.29
C PHE A 42 1.63 -16.61 15.03
N ILE A 43 0.43 -16.05 14.87
CA ILE A 43 0.01 -14.84 15.58
C ILE A 43 0.01 -15.08 17.09
N ARG A 44 -0.48 -16.25 17.53
CA ARG A 44 -0.49 -16.62 18.94
C ARG A 44 0.92 -16.74 19.50
N GLU A 45 1.84 -17.36 18.77
CA GLU A 45 3.24 -17.47 19.17
C GLU A 45 3.93 -16.09 19.26
N ILE A 46 3.77 -15.24 18.25
CA ILE A 46 4.34 -13.88 18.28
C ILE A 46 3.74 -13.07 19.43
N ARG A 47 2.45 -13.23 19.73
CA ARG A 47 1.81 -12.58 20.88
C ARG A 47 2.43 -13.05 22.20
N GLN A 48 2.68 -14.35 22.36
CA GLN A 48 3.37 -14.88 23.54
C GLN A 48 4.80 -14.34 23.67
N ASP A 49 5.55 -14.28 22.56
CA ASP A 49 6.90 -13.71 22.54
C ASP A 49 6.89 -12.22 22.93
N LEU A 50 5.92 -11.44 22.43
CA LEU A 50 5.74 -10.03 22.82
C LEU A 50 5.39 -9.89 24.30
N GLU A 51 4.60 -10.81 24.87
CA GLU A 51 4.31 -10.80 26.31
C GLU A 51 5.55 -11.12 27.16
N VAL A 52 6.35 -12.10 26.73
CA VAL A 52 7.63 -12.42 27.38
C VAL A 52 8.56 -11.22 27.29
N PHE A 53 8.71 -10.62 26.10
CA PHE A 53 9.49 -9.40 25.90
C PHE A 53 9.02 -8.26 26.82
N ARG A 54 7.70 -8.05 26.95
CA ARG A 54 7.14 -7.04 27.86
C ARG A 54 7.50 -7.29 29.32
N ARG A 55 7.52 -8.56 29.78
CA ARG A 55 7.88 -8.92 31.16
C ARG A 55 9.38 -8.77 31.42
N CYS A 56 10.22 -9.09 30.44
CA CYS A 56 11.68 -9.04 30.56
C CYS A 56 12.27 -7.65 30.33
N THR A 57 11.54 -6.76 29.65
CA THR A 57 12.02 -5.40 29.35
C THR A 57 11.80 -4.49 30.55
N LYS A 58 12.86 -3.77 30.96
CA LYS A 58 12.74 -2.72 31.98
C LYS A 58 11.94 -1.55 31.43
N ALA A 59 10.97 -1.08 32.20
CA ALA A 59 10.10 0.05 31.83
C ALA A 59 10.89 1.31 31.44
N ASP A 60 12.10 1.48 32.00
CA ASP A 60 13.01 2.59 31.76
C ASP A 60 13.59 2.62 30.33
N ILE A 61 13.45 1.54 29.57
CA ILE A 61 13.99 1.39 28.21
C ILE A 61 12.86 1.52 27.18
N PHE A 62 11.85 0.66 27.26
CA PHE A 62 10.67 0.66 26.41
C PHE A 62 9.42 0.28 27.19
N GLU A 63 8.29 0.84 26.79
CA GLU A 63 6.97 0.42 27.20
C GLU A 63 6.26 -0.21 25.99
N LEU A 64 5.82 -1.45 26.15
CA LEU A 64 5.13 -2.24 25.14
C LEU A 64 3.68 -2.47 25.54
N LYS A 65 2.74 -1.99 24.73
CA LYS A 65 1.30 -2.22 24.90
C LYS A 65 0.72 -2.97 23.71
N ILE A 66 0.41 -4.25 23.90
CA ILE A 66 -0.24 -5.09 22.89
C ILE A 66 -1.73 -4.68 22.83
N LYS A 67 -2.24 -4.39 21.63
CA LYS A 67 -3.66 -4.06 21.45
C LYS A 67 -4.52 -5.34 21.55
N ALA A 68 -5.76 -5.15 21.97
CA ALA A 68 -6.77 -6.21 21.88
C ALA A 68 -6.94 -6.62 20.41
N GLN A 69 -7.28 -7.89 20.18
CA GLN A 69 -7.52 -8.38 18.83
C GLN A 69 -8.73 -7.64 18.24
N ASP A 70 -8.54 -7.03 17.07
CA ASP A 70 -9.63 -6.41 16.35
C ASP A 70 -10.53 -7.51 15.76
N SER A 71 -11.83 -7.49 16.10
CA SER A 71 -12.80 -8.44 15.56
C SER A 71 -13.04 -8.25 14.06
N SER A 72 -12.76 -7.06 13.52
CA SER A 72 -12.87 -6.75 12.10
C SER A 72 -11.67 -7.21 11.29
N ASN A 73 -10.52 -7.42 11.92
CA ASN A 73 -9.35 -8.03 11.29
C ASN A 73 -8.57 -8.88 12.31
N PRO A 74 -9.02 -10.14 12.54
CA PRO A 74 -8.42 -11.01 13.54
C PRO A 74 -6.99 -11.47 13.19
N TRP A 75 -6.50 -11.12 11.99
CA TRP A 75 -5.22 -11.59 11.45
C TRP A 75 -4.08 -10.59 11.59
N VAL A 76 -4.38 -9.36 12.01
CA VAL A 76 -3.36 -8.34 12.26
C VAL A 76 -3.10 -8.27 13.77
N LEU A 77 -1.84 -8.46 14.15
CA LEU A 77 -1.39 -8.27 15.53
C LEU A 77 -0.79 -6.87 15.65
N SER A 78 -1.46 -5.99 16.40
CA SER A 78 -1.00 -4.62 16.61
C SER A 78 -0.47 -4.40 18.03
N PHE A 79 0.63 -3.66 18.15
CA PHE A 79 1.19 -3.26 19.44
C PHE A 79 1.78 -1.85 19.37
N LEU A 80 1.80 -1.16 20.51
CA LEU A 80 2.39 0.16 20.66
C LEU A 80 3.73 0.02 21.39
N LEU A 81 4.76 0.68 20.88
CA LEU A 81 6.07 0.78 21.50
C LEU A 81 6.38 2.26 21.75
N SER A 82 6.59 2.60 23.03
CA SER A 82 7.05 3.91 23.47
C SER A 82 8.38 3.76 24.19
N SER A 83 9.16 4.84 24.27
CA SER A 83 10.38 4.88 25.08
C SER A 83 10.36 6.12 25.96
N PRO A 84 10.68 6.02 27.27
CA PRO A 84 10.79 7.17 28.15
C PRO A 84 11.82 8.21 27.67
N ARG A 85 12.81 7.78 26.86
CA ARG A 85 13.83 8.65 26.26
C ARG A 85 13.28 9.54 25.15
N PHE A 86 12.14 9.20 24.57
CA PHE A 86 11.49 9.92 23.47
C PHE A 86 10.07 10.29 23.86
N ILE A 87 9.96 11.30 24.73
CA ILE A 87 8.67 11.77 25.28
C ILE A 87 7.73 12.17 24.15
N GLY A 88 6.51 11.63 24.17
CA GLY A 88 5.47 11.91 23.18
C GLY A 88 5.56 11.10 21.87
N ALA A 89 6.60 10.27 21.70
CA ALA A 89 6.75 9.40 20.52
C ALA A 89 6.32 7.96 20.86
N THR A 90 5.10 7.59 20.46
CA THR A 90 4.61 6.20 20.55
C THR A 90 4.40 5.68 19.14
N VAL A 91 5.04 4.55 18.81
CA VAL A 91 4.92 3.91 17.50
C VAL A 91 3.98 2.72 17.57
N GLU A 92 2.95 2.72 16.75
CA GLU A 92 2.08 1.59 16.49
C GLU A 92 2.71 0.68 15.43
N PHE A 93 2.90 -0.58 15.77
CA PHE A 93 3.34 -1.62 14.85
C PHE A 93 2.17 -2.53 14.50
N ASN A 94 2.00 -2.82 13.22
CA ASN A 94 1.11 -3.88 12.73
C ASN A 94 1.96 -5.02 12.20
N VAL A 95 1.77 -6.23 12.74
CA VAL A 95 2.45 -7.42 12.27
C VAL A 95 1.62 -8.08 11.17
N LEU A 96 2.25 -8.28 10.03
CA LEU A 96 1.70 -8.99 8.88
C LEU A 96 2.52 -10.24 8.62
N LEU A 97 1.86 -11.38 8.51
CA LEU A 97 2.52 -12.64 8.16
C LEU A 97 2.61 -12.78 6.65
N ALA A 98 3.73 -13.33 6.18
CA ALA A 98 3.96 -13.57 4.76
C ALA A 98 4.69 -14.90 4.52
N PHE A 99 4.26 -15.61 3.48
CA PHE A 99 5.05 -16.65 2.84
C PHE A 99 6.17 -16.00 2.00
N ASP A 100 7.41 -16.44 2.20
CA ASP A 100 8.56 -15.96 1.43
C ASP A 100 8.60 -16.59 0.04
N VAL A 101 7.72 -16.12 -0.85
CA VAL A 101 7.56 -16.66 -2.20
C VAL A 101 8.68 -16.22 -3.16
N LEU A 102 9.31 -15.07 -2.89
CA LEU A 102 10.42 -14.56 -3.69
C LEU A 102 11.76 -15.20 -3.26
N GLY A 103 11.80 -15.74 -2.04
CA GLY A 103 12.96 -16.36 -1.42
C GLY A 103 14.04 -15.35 -1.04
N HIS A 104 15.12 -15.84 -0.44
CA HIS A 104 16.30 -15.05 -0.04
C HIS A 104 17.08 -14.39 -1.21
N ARG A 105 16.63 -14.57 -2.45
CA ARG A 105 17.26 -13.95 -3.61
C ARG A 105 16.68 -12.55 -3.75
N SER A 106 17.43 -11.56 -3.30
CA SER A 106 17.28 -10.17 -3.74
C SER A 106 17.17 -10.18 -5.26
N ILE A 107 15.95 -10.09 -5.78
CA ILE A 107 15.74 -10.00 -7.23
C ILE A 107 16.45 -8.71 -7.64
N PRO A 108 17.50 -8.77 -8.49
CA PRO A 108 18.15 -7.56 -8.96
C PRO A 108 17.08 -6.66 -9.57
N ALA A 109 17.19 -5.35 -9.35
CA ALA A 109 16.15 -4.39 -9.74
C ALA A 109 15.68 -4.53 -11.22
N ALA A 110 16.48 -5.14 -12.09
CA ALA A 110 16.15 -5.32 -13.50
C ALA A 110 15.41 -6.63 -13.87
N LYS A 111 15.17 -7.58 -12.95
CA LYS A 111 14.61 -8.89 -13.32
C LYS A 111 13.19 -9.08 -12.79
N GLN A 112 12.25 -9.44 -13.65
CA GLN A 112 10.91 -9.88 -13.23
C GLN A 112 11.03 -11.21 -12.44
N PRO A 113 10.19 -11.42 -11.41
CA PRO A 113 9.99 -12.73 -10.80
C PRO A 113 9.68 -13.84 -11.82
N ASP A 114 9.93 -15.10 -11.46
CA ASP A 114 9.53 -16.24 -12.30
C ASP A 114 8.00 -16.23 -12.46
N PRO A 115 7.46 -16.21 -13.70
CA PRO A 115 6.02 -16.25 -13.96
C PRO A 115 5.29 -17.40 -13.25
N LYS A 116 5.98 -18.51 -12.95
CA LYS A 116 5.41 -19.64 -12.18
C LYS A 116 4.92 -19.22 -10.80
N ILE A 117 5.54 -18.22 -10.17
CA ILE A 117 5.10 -17.67 -8.88
C ILE A 117 3.70 -17.09 -9.01
N TYR A 118 3.49 -16.24 -10.02
CA TYR A 118 2.21 -15.60 -10.26
C TYR A 118 1.14 -16.57 -10.77
N ILE A 119 1.51 -17.59 -11.54
CA ILE A 119 0.57 -18.65 -11.93
C ILE A 119 0.03 -19.37 -10.70
N LYS A 120 0.89 -19.78 -9.76
CA LYS A 120 0.46 -20.43 -8.52
C LYS A 120 -0.41 -19.50 -7.67
N LEU A 121 -0.04 -18.23 -7.57
CA LEU A 121 -0.83 -17.22 -6.88
C LEU A 121 -2.23 -17.09 -7.49
N ILE A 122 -2.31 -16.97 -8.81
CA ILE A 122 -3.59 -16.86 -9.54
C ILE A 122 -4.45 -18.10 -9.33
N GLU A 123 -3.87 -19.30 -9.42
CA GLU A 123 -4.58 -20.57 -9.19
C GLU A 123 -5.15 -20.63 -7.77
N GLU A 124 -4.33 -20.29 -6.75
CA GLU A 124 -4.76 -20.23 -5.35
C GLU A 124 -5.90 -19.21 -5.15
N CYS A 125 -5.68 -17.95 -5.53
CA CYS A 125 -6.64 -16.86 -5.35
C CYS A 125 -7.96 -17.11 -6.08
N THR A 126 -7.91 -17.70 -7.28
CA THR A 126 -9.12 -18.02 -8.04
C THR A 126 -9.90 -19.15 -7.37
N SER A 127 -9.21 -20.16 -6.84
CA SER A 127 -9.85 -21.31 -6.18
C SER A 127 -10.50 -20.93 -4.83
N GLN A 128 -9.86 -20.05 -4.06
CA GLN A 128 -10.29 -19.66 -2.71
C GLN A 128 -11.06 -18.33 -2.67
N GLN A 129 -11.17 -17.61 -3.80
CA GLN A 129 -11.72 -16.26 -3.88
C GLN A 129 -11.00 -15.25 -2.95
N THR A 130 -9.68 -15.35 -2.88
CA THR A 130 -8.81 -14.57 -1.98
C THR A 130 -7.91 -13.59 -2.75
N GLU A 131 -8.47 -12.91 -3.75
CA GLU A 131 -7.74 -11.93 -4.55
C GLU A 131 -7.11 -10.82 -3.68
N GLY A 132 -5.81 -10.58 -3.83
CA GLY A 132 -5.06 -9.57 -3.07
C GLY A 132 -4.72 -9.92 -1.62
N GLU A 133 -5.17 -11.08 -1.10
CA GLU A 133 -4.90 -11.53 0.28
C GLU A 133 -3.40 -11.73 0.55
N PHE A 134 -2.63 -12.08 -0.48
CA PHE A 134 -1.20 -12.40 -0.37
C PHE A 134 -0.27 -11.24 -0.73
N SER A 135 -0.78 -10.01 -0.82
CA SER A 135 0.03 -8.82 -1.14
C SER A 135 1.25 -8.63 -0.23
N SER A 136 1.19 -9.10 1.04
CA SER A 136 2.31 -9.09 1.98
C SER A 136 3.52 -9.91 1.51
N CYS A 137 3.30 -10.98 0.74
CA CYS A 137 4.35 -11.82 0.16
C CYS A 137 5.23 -11.05 -0.84
N PHE A 138 4.69 -9.97 -1.42
CA PHE A 138 5.35 -9.18 -2.45
C PHE A 138 5.78 -7.79 -1.95
N ILE A 139 5.84 -7.58 -0.63
CA ILE A 139 6.14 -6.27 -0.04
C ILE A 139 7.48 -5.69 -0.53
N GLU A 140 8.46 -6.54 -0.84
CA GLU A 140 9.75 -6.09 -1.35
C GLU A 140 9.62 -5.43 -2.73
N LEU A 141 8.83 -6.02 -3.62
CA LEU A 141 8.55 -5.47 -4.95
C LEU A 141 7.74 -4.19 -4.83
N GLN A 142 6.72 -4.15 -3.97
CA GLN A 142 5.96 -2.93 -3.71
C GLN A 142 6.85 -1.78 -3.19
N LYS A 143 7.80 -2.10 -2.28
CA LYS A 143 8.76 -1.11 -1.75
C LYS A 143 9.69 -0.62 -2.84
N ASP A 144 10.24 -1.53 -3.59
CA ASP A 144 11.18 -1.25 -4.67
C ASP A 144 10.54 -0.37 -5.77
N PHE A 145 9.29 -0.67 -6.16
CA PHE A 145 8.50 0.11 -7.10
C PHE A 145 8.41 1.60 -6.73
N VAL A 146 8.18 1.90 -5.46
CA VAL A 146 8.11 3.28 -4.96
C VAL A 146 9.51 3.85 -4.74
N LYS A 147 10.46 3.02 -4.28
CA LYS A 147 11.84 3.44 -3.98
C LYS A 147 12.58 3.93 -5.21
N ARG A 148 12.32 3.41 -6.41
CA ARG A 148 12.95 3.85 -7.66
C ARG A 148 12.47 5.22 -8.14
N ARG A 149 11.33 5.72 -7.65
CA ARG A 149 10.75 6.98 -8.13
C ARG A 149 11.59 8.20 -7.70
N PRO A 150 11.63 9.28 -8.49
CA PRO A 150 12.37 10.49 -8.15
C PRO A 150 11.98 11.07 -6.78
N ALA A 151 12.91 11.74 -6.11
CA ALA A 151 12.68 12.33 -4.79
C ALA A 151 11.47 13.30 -4.78
N LYS A 152 11.26 14.05 -5.87
CA LYS A 152 10.12 14.96 -6.02
C LYS A 152 8.78 14.23 -6.11
N VAL A 153 8.72 13.08 -6.78
CA VAL A 153 7.54 12.19 -6.79
C VAL A 153 7.25 11.68 -5.39
N LYS A 154 8.27 11.23 -4.65
CA LYS A 154 8.09 10.82 -3.25
C LYS A 154 7.60 11.95 -2.35
N ARG A 155 7.97 13.20 -2.63
CA ARG A 155 7.41 14.38 -1.94
C ARG A 155 5.94 14.58 -2.30
N LEU A 156 5.56 14.39 -3.56
CA LEU A 156 4.16 14.46 -3.99
C LEU A 156 3.32 13.36 -3.33
N ILE A 157 3.83 12.13 -3.26
CA ILE A 157 3.17 11.02 -2.54
C ILE A 157 2.94 11.40 -1.08
N ARG A 158 3.94 12.00 -0.39
CA ARG A 158 3.75 12.48 0.99
C ARG A 158 2.67 13.56 1.10
N LEU A 159 2.60 14.48 0.15
CA LEU A 159 1.57 15.52 0.12
C LEU A 159 0.16 14.91 -0.01
N VAL A 160 -0.02 13.98 -0.97
CA VAL A 160 -1.28 13.25 -1.17
C VAL A 160 -1.64 12.42 0.05
N LYS A 161 -0.67 11.74 0.67
CA LYS A 161 -0.88 10.99 1.92
C LYS A 161 -1.33 11.90 3.06
N ARG A 162 -0.73 13.08 3.21
CA ARG A 162 -1.13 14.05 4.23
C ARG A 162 -2.58 14.50 4.02
N TRP A 163 -2.93 14.84 2.78
CA TRP A 163 -4.31 15.18 2.42
C TRP A 163 -5.27 14.02 2.72
N TYR A 164 -4.92 12.79 2.34
CA TYR A 164 -5.73 11.60 2.63
C TYR A 164 -5.97 11.38 4.13
N GLN A 165 -4.97 11.65 4.98
CA GLN A 165 -5.15 11.57 6.44
C GLN A 165 -6.14 12.62 6.96
N LEU A 166 -6.10 13.86 6.45
CA LEU A 166 -7.09 14.88 6.79
C LEU A 166 -8.50 14.46 6.37
N CYS A 167 -8.64 13.86 5.18
CA CYS A 167 -9.92 13.28 4.75
C CYS A 167 -10.38 12.14 5.67
N LYS A 168 -9.46 11.27 6.10
CA LYS A 168 -9.77 10.16 7.02
C LYS A 168 -10.21 10.67 8.40
N GLU A 169 -9.59 11.73 8.91
CA GLU A 169 -9.99 12.38 10.16
C GLU A 169 -11.40 12.99 10.05
N LYS A 170 -11.71 13.63 8.92
CA LYS A 170 -13.01 14.28 8.68
C LYS A 170 -14.14 13.30 8.37
N LEU A 171 -13.90 12.32 7.51
CA LEU A 171 -14.93 11.40 6.99
C LEU A 171 -15.03 10.11 7.80
N GLY A 172 -13.98 9.70 8.51
CA GLY A 172 -13.90 8.36 9.08
C GLY A 172 -13.81 7.26 8.00
N SER A 173 -14.23 6.05 8.34
CA SER A 173 -14.33 4.92 7.40
C SER A 173 -15.75 4.82 6.79
N PRO A 174 -15.94 4.16 5.64
CA PRO A 174 -14.93 3.56 4.75
C PRO A 174 -14.32 4.57 3.75
N LEU A 175 -13.03 4.38 3.43
CA LEU A 175 -12.25 5.08 2.39
C LEU A 175 -11.40 4.05 1.59
N PRO A 176 -10.85 4.42 0.42
CA PRO A 176 -9.95 3.57 -0.35
C PRO A 176 -8.64 3.32 0.40
N LEU A 177 -7.91 2.28 0.05
CA LEU A 177 -6.60 2.02 0.68
C LEU A 177 -5.64 3.16 0.39
N GLN A 178 -4.91 3.63 1.40
CA GLN A 178 -3.89 4.68 1.22
C GLN A 178 -2.87 4.30 0.15
N TYR A 179 -2.52 3.01 0.05
CA TYR A 179 -1.59 2.52 -0.96
C TYR A 179 -2.11 2.74 -2.40
N ALA A 180 -3.43 2.67 -2.64
CA ALA A 180 -4.02 2.98 -3.93
C ALA A 180 -3.71 4.43 -4.34
N LEU A 181 -3.66 5.37 -3.39
CA LEU A 181 -3.35 6.77 -3.67
C LEU A 181 -1.86 7.00 -3.94
N GLU A 182 -0.98 6.22 -3.29
CA GLU A 182 0.46 6.24 -3.61
C GLU A 182 0.68 5.81 -5.06
N LEU A 183 0.00 4.73 -5.49
CA LEU A 183 0.05 4.26 -6.88
C LEU A 183 -0.60 5.24 -7.85
N LEU A 184 -1.76 5.82 -7.50
CA LEU A 184 -2.41 6.81 -8.34
C LEU A 184 -1.56 8.06 -8.54
N THR A 185 -0.78 8.45 -7.53
CA THR A 185 0.20 9.54 -7.63
C THR A 185 1.33 9.21 -8.59
N ILE A 186 1.83 7.97 -8.57
CA ILE A 186 2.84 7.49 -9.52
C ILE A 186 2.26 7.48 -10.93
N TYR A 187 1.05 6.93 -11.10
CA TYR A 187 0.33 6.92 -12.36
C TYR A 187 0.13 8.33 -12.93
N ALA A 188 -0.28 9.30 -12.10
CA ALA A 188 -0.43 10.70 -12.50
C ALA A 188 0.87 11.29 -13.05
N TRP A 189 1.99 11.00 -12.38
CA TRP A 189 3.31 11.47 -12.77
C TRP A 189 3.80 10.81 -14.06
N GLU A 190 3.64 9.49 -14.19
CA GLU A 190 4.06 8.72 -15.38
C GLU A 190 3.26 9.09 -16.62
N SER A 191 1.92 9.20 -16.49
CA SER A 191 1.02 9.45 -17.62
C SER A 191 1.05 10.87 -18.17
N ARG A 192 1.52 11.87 -17.40
CA ARG A 192 1.36 13.28 -17.78
C ARG A 192 2.59 14.18 -17.62
N SER A 193 3.62 13.75 -16.86
CA SER A 193 4.86 14.52 -16.74
C SER A 193 6.07 13.75 -17.23
N GLY A 194 6.30 12.54 -16.71
CA GLY A 194 7.50 11.72 -16.94
C GLY A 194 8.83 12.41 -16.56
N ARG A 195 8.81 13.69 -16.15
CA ARG A 195 9.98 14.53 -15.91
C ARG A 195 10.35 14.53 -14.43
N SER A 196 11.65 14.63 -14.16
CA SER A 196 12.20 14.73 -12.80
C SER A 196 11.84 16.06 -12.11
N HIS A 197 11.57 17.11 -12.90
CA HIS A 197 11.21 18.44 -12.44
C HIS A 197 9.78 18.79 -12.88
N PHE A 198 8.87 18.93 -11.92
CA PHE A 198 7.48 19.34 -12.14
C PHE A 198 6.98 20.28 -11.04
N ASN A 199 5.89 21.00 -11.30
CA ASN A 199 5.22 21.83 -10.29
C ASN A 199 4.42 20.94 -9.31
N MET A 200 4.68 21.06 -8.01
CA MET A 200 4.05 20.22 -6.97
C MET A 200 2.55 20.45 -6.86
N ALA A 201 2.08 21.70 -6.98
CA ALA A 201 0.66 22.02 -6.93
C ALA A 201 -0.08 21.48 -8.14
N GLN A 202 0.54 21.53 -9.32
CA GLN A 202 0.01 20.92 -10.54
C GLN A 202 -0.09 19.39 -10.42
N GLY A 203 0.95 18.75 -9.86
CA GLY A 203 0.92 17.32 -9.59
C GLY A 203 -0.17 16.95 -8.58
N PHE A 204 -0.33 17.72 -7.51
CA PHE A 204 -1.36 17.49 -6.51
C PHE A 204 -2.77 17.66 -7.10
N LYS A 205 -3.02 18.75 -7.82
CA LYS A 205 -4.25 18.99 -8.56
C LYS A 205 -4.59 17.83 -9.50
N THR A 206 -3.59 17.35 -10.24
CA THR A 206 -3.75 16.22 -11.17
C THR A 206 -4.20 14.95 -10.46
N VAL A 207 -3.66 14.67 -9.26
CA VAL A 207 -4.10 13.52 -8.46
C VAL A 207 -5.54 13.69 -7.99
N LEU A 208 -5.94 14.87 -7.53
CA LEU A 208 -7.33 15.15 -7.14
C LEU A 208 -8.31 15.00 -8.31
N GLU A 209 -7.96 15.50 -9.50
CA GLU A 209 -8.76 15.32 -10.71
C GLU A 209 -8.91 13.83 -11.10
N LEU A 210 -7.86 13.03 -10.96
CA LEU A 210 -7.94 11.57 -11.18
C LEU A 210 -8.88 10.90 -10.18
N ILE A 211 -8.84 11.31 -8.91
CA ILE A 211 -9.75 10.79 -7.87
C ILE A 211 -11.21 11.17 -8.20
N MET A 212 -11.48 12.38 -8.68
CA MET A 212 -12.82 12.77 -9.14
C MET A 212 -13.28 11.93 -10.34
N GLY A 213 -12.36 11.63 -11.26
CA GLY A 213 -12.58 10.77 -12.42
C GLY A 213 -12.49 9.27 -12.15
N TYR A 214 -12.65 8.81 -10.90
CA TYR A 214 -12.40 7.41 -10.52
C TYR A 214 -13.17 6.37 -11.35
N GLN A 215 -14.37 6.72 -11.84
CA GLN A 215 -15.20 5.86 -12.68
C GLN A 215 -14.55 5.51 -14.03
N GLN A 216 -13.51 6.22 -14.44
CA GLN A 216 -12.76 5.96 -15.67
C GLN A 216 -11.36 5.40 -15.39
N LEU A 217 -10.95 5.28 -14.12
CA LEU A 217 -9.59 4.88 -13.76
C LEU A 217 -9.33 3.39 -14.02
N SER A 218 -8.35 3.13 -14.87
CA SER A 218 -7.81 1.79 -15.14
C SER A 218 -6.30 1.87 -15.26
N SER A 219 -5.60 1.67 -14.14
CA SER A 219 -4.13 1.69 -14.09
C SER A 219 -3.57 0.32 -13.71
N TYR A 220 -2.48 -0.03 -14.40
CA TYR A 220 -1.70 -1.23 -14.15
C TYR A 220 -0.26 -1.00 -14.62
N TRP A 221 0.65 -1.86 -14.19
CA TRP A 221 2.06 -1.82 -14.57
C TRP A 221 2.52 -3.21 -14.99
N MET A 222 3.54 -3.26 -15.84
CA MET A 222 4.13 -4.53 -16.29
C MET A 222 5.56 -4.75 -15.75
N GLU A 223 5.88 -4.12 -14.60
CA GLU A 223 7.25 -4.08 -14.08
C GLU A 223 7.67 -5.42 -13.46
N TYR A 224 6.75 -6.15 -12.81
CA TYR A 224 7.03 -7.45 -12.19
C TYR A 224 6.27 -8.63 -12.81
N TYR A 225 5.21 -8.37 -13.56
CA TYR A 225 4.48 -9.38 -14.36
C TYR A 225 4.05 -8.75 -15.69
N ASP A 226 3.74 -9.56 -16.70
CA ASP A 226 3.32 -9.06 -18.02
C ASP A 226 2.32 -10.02 -18.70
N PHE A 227 1.99 -9.71 -19.96
CA PHE A 227 1.08 -10.52 -20.79
C PHE A 227 1.79 -11.63 -21.58
N ALA A 228 3.09 -11.87 -21.37
CA ALA A 228 3.84 -12.86 -22.15
C ALA A 228 3.37 -14.29 -21.86
N ASN A 229 3.07 -14.60 -20.60
CA ASN A 229 2.50 -15.88 -20.22
C ASN A 229 0.97 -15.91 -20.45
N PRO A 230 0.42 -16.88 -21.20
CA PRO A 230 -1.01 -16.94 -21.50
C PRO A 230 -1.93 -16.96 -20.27
N LYS A 231 -1.59 -17.73 -19.22
CA LYS A 231 -2.41 -17.81 -18.00
C LYS A 231 -2.47 -16.46 -17.28
N ILE A 232 -1.32 -15.80 -17.15
CA ILE A 232 -1.23 -14.48 -16.52
C ILE A 232 -1.97 -13.46 -17.38
N ARG A 233 -1.78 -13.48 -18.69
CA ARG A 233 -2.45 -12.56 -19.63
C ARG A 233 -3.97 -12.63 -19.51
N ASP A 234 -4.52 -13.84 -19.58
CA ASP A 234 -5.96 -14.03 -19.58
C ASP A 234 -6.57 -13.56 -18.24
N TYR A 235 -5.83 -13.78 -17.14
CA TYR A 235 -6.19 -13.27 -15.82
C TYR A 235 -6.09 -11.73 -15.73
N LEU A 236 -5.01 -11.12 -16.22
CA LEU A 236 -4.87 -9.66 -16.22
C LEU A 236 -5.98 -8.98 -17.03
N ILE A 237 -6.35 -9.55 -18.18
CA ILE A 237 -7.48 -9.06 -18.98
C ILE A 237 -8.79 -9.14 -18.18
N SER A 238 -8.99 -10.20 -17.38
CA SER A 238 -10.19 -10.31 -16.53
C SER A 238 -10.20 -9.25 -15.44
N GLN A 239 -9.06 -8.97 -14.78
CA GLN A 239 -8.92 -7.90 -13.80
C GLN A 239 -9.22 -6.53 -14.42
N LEU A 240 -8.65 -6.25 -15.60
CA LEU A 240 -8.83 -4.97 -16.29
C LEU A 240 -10.25 -4.74 -16.81
N ARG A 241 -11.08 -5.78 -16.88
CA ARG A 241 -12.51 -5.68 -17.23
C ARG A 241 -13.43 -5.45 -16.03
N LYS A 242 -12.90 -5.52 -14.79
CA LYS A 242 -13.69 -5.27 -13.59
C LYS A 242 -14.26 -3.84 -13.54
N PRO A 243 -15.35 -3.62 -12.79
CA PRO A 243 -15.87 -2.28 -12.54
C PRO A 243 -14.79 -1.34 -12.05
N ARG A 244 -14.85 -0.09 -12.52
CA ARG A 244 -13.88 0.95 -12.19
C ARG A 244 -14.14 1.48 -10.77
N PRO A 245 -13.10 1.91 -10.04
CA PRO A 245 -11.72 2.05 -10.48
C PRO A 245 -10.97 0.71 -10.44
N VAL A 246 -10.08 0.49 -11.42
CA VAL A 246 -9.11 -0.59 -11.40
C VAL A 246 -7.73 0.03 -11.20
N ILE A 247 -7.09 -0.30 -10.08
CA ILE A 247 -5.72 0.11 -9.75
C ILE A 247 -5.01 -1.17 -9.35
N LEU A 248 -4.40 -1.82 -10.34
CA LEU A 248 -3.74 -3.10 -10.12
C LEU A 248 -2.40 -2.90 -9.42
N ASP A 249 -2.15 -3.63 -8.34
CA ASP A 249 -0.87 -3.58 -7.63
C ASP A 249 0.26 -4.02 -8.58
N PRO A 250 1.30 -3.19 -8.81
CA PRO A 250 2.42 -3.57 -9.68
C PRO A 250 3.10 -4.88 -9.24
N ALA A 251 3.05 -5.22 -7.96
CA ALA A 251 3.72 -6.38 -7.39
C ALA A 251 2.84 -7.64 -7.31
N ASP A 252 1.52 -7.49 -7.30
CA ASP A 252 0.53 -8.56 -7.15
C ASP A 252 -0.56 -8.43 -8.24
N PRO A 253 -0.57 -9.30 -9.26
CA PRO A 253 -1.53 -9.24 -10.36
C PRO A 253 -2.97 -9.58 -9.95
N THR A 254 -3.19 -10.06 -8.72
CA THR A 254 -4.51 -10.35 -8.16
C THR A 254 -5.06 -9.18 -7.34
N GLY A 255 -4.20 -8.27 -6.88
CA GLY A 255 -4.56 -7.17 -5.99
C GLY A 255 -5.09 -5.94 -6.73
N ASN A 256 -6.41 -5.87 -6.96
CA ASN A 256 -7.04 -4.61 -7.37
C ASN A 256 -7.28 -3.69 -6.16
N LEU A 257 -6.43 -2.69 -5.99
CA LEU A 257 -6.51 -1.70 -4.90
C LEU A 257 -7.63 -0.67 -5.09
N GLY A 258 -8.27 -0.64 -6.26
CA GLY A 258 -9.50 0.10 -6.48
C GLY A 258 -10.64 -0.41 -5.59
N GLY A 259 -10.59 -1.68 -5.17
CA GLY A 259 -11.65 -2.29 -4.37
C GLY A 259 -12.96 -2.46 -5.14
N SER A 260 -13.89 -3.20 -4.56
CA SER A 260 -15.21 -3.48 -5.15
C SER A 260 -16.30 -2.49 -4.73
N ASP A 261 -16.00 -1.60 -3.78
CA ASP A 261 -16.96 -0.68 -3.15
C ASP A 261 -16.79 0.74 -3.69
N PRO A 262 -17.68 1.18 -4.62
CA PRO A 262 -17.59 2.52 -5.23
C PRO A 262 -17.81 3.64 -4.21
N GLU A 263 -18.47 3.36 -3.07
CA GLU A 263 -18.78 4.37 -2.07
C GLU A 263 -17.51 4.99 -1.49
N ARG A 264 -16.48 4.17 -1.28
CA ARG A 264 -15.16 4.61 -0.79
C ARG A 264 -14.59 5.71 -1.68
N TRP A 265 -14.66 5.53 -2.99
CA TRP A 265 -14.15 6.48 -3.96
C TRP A 265 -15.06 7.68 -4.12
N ARG A 266 -16.38 7.49 -4.07
CA ARG A 266 -17.36 8.59 -4.11
C ARG A 266 -17.11 9.60 -2.98
N ARG A 267 -16.95 9.13 -1.75
CA ARG A 267 -16.68 9.98 -0.57
C ARG A 267 -15.36 10.75 -0.72
N LEU A 268 -14.32 10.07 -1.19
CA LEU A 268 -13.02 10.70 -1.41
C LEU A 268 -13.04 11.71 -2.57
N ALA A 269 -13.81 11.45 -3.63
CA ALA A 269 -14.01 12.35 -4.76
C ALA A 269 -14.71 13.65 -4.36
N GLN A 270 -15.72 13.58 -3.49
CA GLN A 270 -16.39 14.77 -2.94
C GLN A 270 -15.42 15.66 -2.16
N GLU A 271 -14.52 15.07 -1.37
CA GLU A 271 -13.47 15.84 -0.69
C GLU A 271 -12.46 16.41 -1.68
N ALA A 272 -12.09 15.66 -2.72
CA ALA A 272 -11.20 16.16 -3.75
C ALA A 272 -11.78 17.41 -4.46
N GLU A 273 -13.08 17.37 -4.79
CA GLU A 273 -13.81 18.51 -5.36
C GLU A 273 -13.82 19.72 -4.41
N ALA A 274 -14.18 19.52 -3.13
CA ALA A 274 -14.17 20.58 -2.14
C ALA A 274 -12.76 21.21 -1.99
N TRP A 275 -11.71 20.39 -1.93
CA TRP A 275 -10.32 20.84 -1.85
C TRP A 275 -9.87 21.63 -3.08
N LEU A 276 -10.28 21.23 -4.29
CA LEU A 276 -9.99 22.00 -5.49
C LEU A 276 -10.66 23.37 -5.47
N SER A 277 -11.88 23.49 -4.96
CA SER A 277 -12.55 24.78 -4.85
C SER A 277 -11.81 25.76 -3.93
N TYR A 278 -11.24 25.29 -2.81
CA TYR A 278 -10.39 26.09 -1.92
C TYR A 278 -9.07 26.53 -2.57
N LEU A 279 -8.50 25.70 -3.46
CA LEU A 279 -7.29 26.06 -4.20
C LEU A 279 -7.54 27.08 -5.32
N CYS A 280 -8.80 27.32 -5.69
CA CYS A 280 -9.20 28.24 -6.74
C CYS A 280 -9.69 29.61 -6.23
N VAL A 281 -9.46 29.96 -4.96
CA VAL A 281 -9.83 31.28 -4.43
C VAL A 281 -8.99 32.37 -5.12
N PRO A 282 -9.61 33.40 -5.72
CA PRO A 282 -8.90 34.42 -6.48
C PRO A 282 -8.12 35.36 -5.55
N GLY A 283 -6.80 35.35 -5.69
CA GLY A 283 -5.89 36.38 -5.21
C GLY A 283 -5.03 36.84 -6.39
N GLU A 284 -4.83 38.16 -6.50
CA GLU A 284 -4.16 38.86 -7.61
C GLU A 284 -2.91 38.11 -8.10
N ASN A 285 -2.94 37.66 -9.35
CA ASN A 285 -2.03 36.71 -10.04
C ASN A 285 -2.48 35.23 -10.08
N SER A 286 -3.77 34.94 -9.92
CA SER A 286 -4.35 33.61 -10.19
C SER A 286 -4.41 33.30 -11.69
N SER A 287 -3.26 33.07 -12.31
CA SER A 287 -3.23 32.22 -13.50
C SER A 287 -3.79 30.85 -13.11
N HIS A 288 -4.85 30.40 -13.79
CA HIS A 288 -5.43 29.07 -13.57
C HIS A 288 -4.30 28.04 -13.64
N LEU A 289 -3.93 27.44 -12.51
CA LEU A 289 -2.88 26.42 -12.48
C LEU A 289 -3.40 25.22 -13.29
N GLU A 290 -3.01 25.11 -14.55
CA GLU A 290 -3.41 24.02 -15.43
C GLU A 290 -2.89 22.70 -14.85
N SER A 291 -3.70 21.64 -14.82
CA SER A 291 -3.22 20.30 -14.50
C SER A 291 -2.26 19.80 -15.58
N TRP A 292 -1.53 18.71 -15.33
CA TRP A 292 -0.67 18.18 -16.40
C TRP A 292 -1.54 17.74 -17.58
N LYS A 293 -1.22 18.26 -18.78
CA LYS A 293 -1.88 17.87 -20.03
C LYS A 293 -1.42 16.46 -20.40
N CYS A 294 -2.33 15.60 -20.88
CA CYS A 294 -1.97 14.28 -21.39
C CYS A 294 -0.95 14.44 -22.53
N SER A 295 0.20 13.76 -22.42
CA SER A 295 1.00 13.44 -23.60
C SER A 295 0.18 12.48 -24.47
N ARG A 296 -0.09 12.88 -25.71
CA ARG A 296 -0.62 11.96 -26.74
C ARG A 296 0.38 10.86 -27.03
#